data_AF-A0A522FK53-F1
#
_entry.id   AF-A0A522FK53-F1
#
_cell.length_a   1.000
_cell.length_b   1.000
_cell.length_c   1.000
_cell.angle_alpha   90.00
_cell.angle_beta   90.00
_cell.angle_gamma   90.00
#
_symmetry.space_group_name_H-M   'P 1'
#
loop_
_entity.id
_entity.type
_entity.pdbx_description
1 polymer ?
#
loop_
_entity_poly.entity_id
_entity_poly.type
_entity_poly.pdbx_seq_one_letter_code
_entity_poly.pdbx_strand_id
1 'polypeptide(L)'
;MRNRKSNRLFDYDYSNEGLYYVTLCTKERIEWFGKINNYKILLDDYGVIVKNFWEDIPKHYNNVLIDEYVIIPNHIHGIIIINKNNVGTEHCSVPNNHNNHQKARTEKCSIPTKKTYIMVYYQKL
;
A
#
# COMPACT_ATOMS: atom_id res chain seq x y z
N MET A 1 28.61 10.05 1.42
CA MET A 1 27.29 9.38 1.44
C MET A 1 27.08 8.73 2.80
N ARG A 2 26.01 9.10 3.52
CA ARG A 2 25.69 8.49 4.82
C ARG A 2 25.20 7.06 4.55
N ASN A 3 25.88 6.06 5.11
CA ASN A 3 25.51 4.66 4.92
C ASN A 3 24.15 4.44 5.61
N ARG A 4 23.08 4.35 4.83
CA ARG A 4 21.72 4.28 5.35
C ARG A 4 21.48 2.84 5.81
N LYS A 5 21.22 2.65 7.10
CA LYS A 5 20.86 1.33 7.65
C LYS A 5 19.53 0.87 7.05
N SER A 6 19.37 -0.45 6.91
CA SER A 6 18.09 -1.05 6.54
C SER A 6 17.02 -0.64 7.56
N ASN A 7 15.86 -0.25 7.05
CA ASN A 7 14.67 -0.07 7.88
C ASN A 7 13.98 -1.40 8.24
N ARG A 8 14.34 -2.48 7.54
CA ARG A 8 13.78 -3.82 7.79
C ARG A 8 14.58 -4.50 8.88
N LEU A 9 13.87 -5.06 9.85
CA LEU A 9 14.43 -5.95 10.86
C LEU A 9 14.99 -7.19 10.15
N PHE A 10 16.24 -7.50 10.47
CA PHE A 10 16.92 -8.67 9.94
C PHE A 10 16.20 -9.95 10.40
N ASP A 11 16.03 -10.91 9.49
CA ASP A 11 15.30 -12.18 9.70
C ASP A 11 13.82 -12.08 10.08
N TYR A 12 13.17 -10.93 9.85
CA TYR A 12 11.72 -10.80 10.03
C TYR A 12 10.97 -10.95 8.70
N ASP A 13 10.02 -11.88 8.67
CA ASP A 13 9.07 -12.03 7.56
C ASP A 13 7.87 -11.10 7.75
N TYR A 14 7.81 -10.08 6.91
CA TYR A 14 6.76 -9.06 6.89
C TYR A 14 5.47 -9.51 6.20
N SER A 15 5.41 -10.76 5.72
CA SER A 15 4.17 -11.37 5.23
C SER A 15 3.34 -12.03 6.34
N ASN A 16 3.94 -12.23 7.53
CA ASN A 16 3.25 -12.81 8.68
C ASN A 16 2.06 -11.96 9.12
N GLU A 17 1.04 -12.61 9.68
CA GLU A 17 -0.07 -11.90 10.30
C GLU A 17 0.40 -10.95 11.41
N GLY A 18 -0.27 -9.80 11.52
CA GLY A 18 0.02 -8.81 12.55
C GLY A 18 -0.38 -7.39 12.17
N LEU A 19 -0.13 -6.48 13.10
CA LEU A 19 -0.33 -5.04 12.93
C LEU A 19 1.00 -4.40 12.55
N TYR A 20 0.95 -3.55 11.52
CA TYR A 20 2.12 -2.90 10.98
C TYR A 20 1.88 -1.39 10.91
N TYR A 21 2.71 -0.62 11.60
CA TYR A 21 2.74 0.82 11.41
C TYR A 21 3.47 1.15 10.12
N VAL A 22 2.80 1.84 9.22
CA VAL A 22 3.26 2.24 7.90
C VAL A 22 3.37 3.76 7.82
N THR A 23 4.52 4.25 7.35
CA THR A 23 4.68 5.64 6.92
C THR A 23 4.97 5.70 5.43
N LEU A 24 4.23 6.53 4.69
CA LEU A 24 4.47 6.85 3.28
C LEU A 24 4.80 8.32 3.15
N CYS A 25 6.00 8.67 2.69
CA CYS A 25 6.40 10.05 2.45
C CYS A 25 6.39 10.39 0.96
N THR A 26 5.99 11.62 0.62
CA THR A 26 6.22 12.17 -0.71
C THR A 26 7.72 12.29 -0.99
N LYS A 27 8.08 12.25 -2.28
CA LYS A 27 9.45 12.52 -2.70
C LYS A 27 9.85 13.93 -2.25
N GLU A 28 11.04 14.04 -1.68
CA GLU A 28 11.60 15.30 -1.17
C GLU A 28 10.72 15.99 -0.11
N ARG A 29 9.75 15.27 0.46
CA ARG A 29 8.78 15.80 1.45
C ARG A 29 7.98 17.00 0.94
N ILE A 30 7.73 17.06 -0.37
CA ILE A 30 6.88 18.09 -0.96
C ILE A 30 5.43 17.91 -0.46
N GLU A 31 4.80 19.01 -0.09
CA GLU A 31 3.46 19.07 0.52
C GLU A 31 2.33 18.88 -0.50
N TRP A 32 2.32 17.73 -1.19
CA TRP A 32 1.32 17.44 -2.23
C TRP A 32 -0.07 17.13 -1.69
N PHE A 33 -0.19 16.70 -0.43
CA PHE A 33 -1.46 16.20 0.10
C PHE A 33 -2.38 17.31 0.61
N GLY A 34 -1.88 18.54 0.69
CA GLY A 34 -2.65 19.70 1.12
C GLY A 34 -1.96 20.47 2.25
N LYS A 35 -2.73 21.23 3.02
CA LYS A 35 -2.20 22.15 4.06
C LYS A 35 -2.94 21.98 5.38
N ILE A 36 -2.26 22.27 6.48
CA ILE A 36 -2.89 22.26 7.81
C ILE A 36 -3.47 23.65 8.09
N ASN A 37 -4.74 23.71 8.48
CA ASN A 37 -5.41 24.91 8.98
C ASN A 37 -6.20 24.57 10.25
N ASN A 38 -6.04 25.34 11.32
CA ASN A 38 -6.70 25.10 12.61
C ASN A 38 -6.64 23.64 13.08
N TYR A 39 -5.44 23.04 13.07
CA TYR A 39 -5.19 21.65 13.46
C TYR A 39 -5.90 20.58 12.61
N LYS A 40 -6.44 20.95 11.45
CA LYS A 40 -7.09 20.02 10.51
C LYS A 40 -6.37 20.05 9.17
N ILE A 41 -6.26 18.88 8.54
CA ILE A 41 -5.76 18.78 7.17
C ILE A 41 -6.85 19.25 6.19
N LEU A 42 -6.51 20.20 5.34
CA LEU A 42 -7.28 20.56 4.15
C LEU A 42 -6.63 19.85 2.98
N LEU A 43 -7.28 18.80 2.48
CA LEU A 43 -6.76 18.00 1.37
C LEU A 43 -6.91 18.75 0.05
N ASP A 44 -5.84 18.78 -0.73
CA ASP A 44 -5.89 19.16 -2.15
C ASP A 44 -6.29 17.93 -3.00
N ASP A 45 -6.41 18.09 -4.33
CA ASP A 45 -6.81 17.02 -5.25
C ASP A 45 -5.97 15.74 -5.08
N TYR A 46 -4.65 15.88 -4.94
CA TYR A 46 -3.76 14.75 -4.70
C TYR A 46 -3.97 14.12 -3.32
N GLY A 47 -4.28 14.92 -2.30
CA GLY A 47 -4.62 14.43 -0.96
C GLY A 47 -5.90 13.60 -0.97
N VAL A 48 -6.91 14.03 -1.72
CA VAL A 48 -8.17 13.28 -1.91
C VAL A 48 -7.90 11.97 -2.64
N ILE A 49 -7.10 11.99 -3.71
CA ILE A 49 -6.70 10.77 -4.43
C ILE A 49 -6.03 9.78 -3.47
N VAL A 50 -5.06 10.26 -2.69
CA VAL A 50 -4.31 9.45 -1.73
C VAL A 50 -5.20 8.86 -0.65
N LYS A 51 -6.15 9.65 -0.11
CA LYS A 51 -7.14 9.17 0.85
C LYS A 51 -7.97 8.01 0.27
N ASN A 52 -8.47 8.17 -0.95
CA ASN A 52 -9.28 7.15 -1.60
C ASN A 52 -8.48 5.86 -1.84
N PHE A 53 -7.25 5.97 -2.36
CA PHE A 53 -6.39 4.79 -2.56
C PHE A 53 -5.99 4.12 -1.25
N TRP A 54 -5.77 4.89 -0.19
CA TRP A 54 -5.53 4.32 1.13
C TRP A 54 -6.74 3.50 1.57
N GLU A 55 -7.95 4.09 1.56
CA GLU A 55 -9.21 3.42 1.93
C GLU A 55 -9.57 2.23 1.04
N ASP A 56 -9.07 2.19 -0.20
CA ASP A 56 -9.28 1.09 -1.15
C ASP A 56 -8.35 -0.12 -0.92
N ILE A 57 -7.35 -0.04 -0.03
CA ILE A 57 -6.42 -1.15 0.22
C ILE A 57 -7.15 -2.49 0.50
N PRO A 58 -8.16 -2.57 1.40
CA PRO A 58 -8.91 -3.80 1.66
C PRO A 58 -9.68 -4.33 0.44
N LYS A 59 -10.01 -3.47 -0.54
CA LYS A 59 -10.67 -3.89 -1.79
C LYS A 59 -9.69 -4.58 -2.74
N HIS A 60 -8.40 -4.29 -2.63
CA HIS A 60 -7.35 -4.90 -3.44
C HIS A 60 -6.76 -6.15 -2.79
N TYR A 61 -6.77 -6.22 -1.45
CA TYR A 61 -6.17 -7.31 -0.68
C TYR A 61 -7.14 -7.82 0.38
N ASN A 62 -7.77 -8.97 0.12
CA ASN A 62 -8.81 -9.56 0.98
C ASN A 62 -8.36 -9.86 2.41
N ASN A 63 -7.05 -9.94 2.65
CA ASN A 63 -6.47 -10.26 3.95
C ASN A 63 -5.81 -9.06 4.63
N VAL A 64 -6.01 -7.87 4.07
CA VAL A 64 -5.49 -6.62 4.65
C VAL A 64 -6.67 -5.78 5.10
N LEU A 65 -6.61 -5.33 6.36
CA LEU A 65 -7.51 -4.33 6.91
C LEU A 65 -6.73 -3.05 7.21
N ILE A 66 -7.45 -1.94 7.27
CA ILE A 66 -6.92 -0.65 7.71
C ILE A 66 -7.48 -0.39 9.10
N ASP A 67 -6.62 0.07 10.00
CA ASP A 67 -7.00 0.60 11.30
C ASP A 67 -6.81 2.13 11.28
N GLU A 68 -6.27 2.75 12.33
CA GLU A 68 -6.10 4.20 12.36
C GLU A 68 -5.06 4.71 11.36
N TYR A 69 -5.32 5.85 10.73
CA TYR A 69 -4.38 6.57 9.88
C TYR A 69 -4.60 8.08 9.89
N VAL A 70 -3.54 8.82 9.57
CA VAL A 70 -3.55 10.27 9.44
C VAL A 70 -2.80 10.68 8.19
N ILE A 71 -3.43 11.56 7.41
CA ILE A 71 -2.80 12.22 6.26
C ILE A 71 -2.36 13.60 6.71
N ILE A 72 -1.10 13.92 6.50
CA ILE A 72 -0.57 15.28 6.67
C ILE A 72 0.11 15.72 5.36
N PRO A 73 0.48 17.01 5.20
CA PRO A 73 0.81 17.59 3.89
C PRO A 73 1.77 16.79 2.99
N ASN A 74 2.77 16.12 3.55
CA ASN A 74 3.79 15.38 2.78
C ASN A 74 3.94 13.91 3.17
N HIS A 75 3.08 13.38 4.04
CA HIS A 75 3.13 11.97 4.41
C HIS A 75 1.81 11.45 4.97
N ILE A 76 1.70 10.13 4.96
CA ILE A 76 0.65 9.37 5.64
C ILE A 76 1.31 8.51 6.69
N HIS A 77 0.69 8.45 7.85
CA HIS A 77 0.96 7.44 8.86
C HIS A 77 -0.29 6.59 9.01
N GLY A 78 -0.16 5.27 9.14
CA GLY A 78 -1.31 4.46 9.48
C GLY A 78 -0.94 3.05 9.90
N ILE A 79 -1.91 2.34 10.42
CA ILE A 79 -1.80 0.96 10.84
C ILE A 79 -2.52 0.10 9.81
N ILE A 80 -1.81 -0.88 9.26
CA ILE A 80 -2.40 -1.92 8.43
C ILE A 80 -2.37 -3.24 9.22
N ILE A 81 -3.43 -4.02 9.09
CA ILE A 81 -3.55 -5.33 9.71
C ILE A 81 -3.45 -6.36 8.59
N ILE A 82 -2.43 -7.21 8.66
CA ILE A 82 -2.34 -8.38 7.79
C ILE A 82 -2.92 -9.56 8.57
N ASN A 83 -4.00 -10.13 8.07
CA ASN A 83 -4.57 -11.35 8.61
C ASN A 83 -3.99 -12.57 7.92
N LYS A 84 -3.94 -13.68 8.66
CA LYS A 84 -3.64 -14.97 8.08
C LYS A 84 -4.74 -15.32 7.09
N ASN A 85 -4.34 -15.59 5.86
CA ASN A 85 -5.25 -16.13 4.89
C ASN A 85 -5.78 -17.49 5.40
N ASN A 86 -7.09 -17.61 5.66
CA ASN A 86 -7.79 -18.90 5.62
C ASN A 86 -8.00 -19.32 4.16
N VAL A 87 -7.00 -19.10 3.30
CA VAL A 87 -7.03 -19.68 1.96
C VAL A 87 -6.58 -21.12 2.16
N GLY A 88 -7.52 -22.05 2.04
CA GLY A 88 -7.16 -23.42 1.72
C GLY A 88 -6.18 -23.35 0.55
N THR A 89 -5.08 -24.07 0.66
CA THR A 89 -3.97 -24.05 -0.29
C THR A 89 -4.47 -24.50 -1.66
N GLU A 90 -5.04 -23.59 -2.45
CA GLU A 90 -4.97 -23.75 -3.89
C GLU A 90 -3.59 -23.26 -4.28
N HIS A 91 -2.62 -24.18 -4.12
CA HIS A 91 -1.47 -24.20 -5.00
C HIS A 91 -2.03 -24.02 -6.41
N CYS A 92 -1.83 -22.85 -7.01
CA CYS A 92 -1.85 -22.73 -8.46
C CYS A 92 -0.68 -23.56 -8.99
N SER A 93 -0.87 -24.88 -9.03
CA SER A 93 -0.17 -25.73 -9.97
C SER A 93 -0.50 -25.13 -11.32
N VAL A 94 0.47 -24.53 -11.99
CA VAL A 94 0.31 -24.02 -13.34
C VAL A 94 -0.26 -25.17 -14.18
N PRO A 95 -1.49 -25.11 -14.70
CA PRO A 95 -2.00 -26.16 -15.56
C PRO A 95 -1.24 -26.01 -16.87
N ASN A 96 -0.26 -26.88 -17.08
CA ASN A 96 0.37 -27.02 -18.38
C ASN A 96 -0.69 -27.70 -19.26
N ASN A 97 -1.40 -26.94 -20.09
CA ASN A 97 -2.22 -27.59 -21.11
C ASN A 97 -2.21 -26.87 -22.44
N HIS A 98 -1.72 -27.63 -23.41
CA HIS A 98 -1.95 -27.48 -24.83
C HIS A 98 -3.44 -27.19 -25.13
N ASN A 99 -3.63 -26.24 -26.04
CA ASN A 99 -4.75 -26.08 -26.98
C ASN A 99 -6.11 -25.53 -26.48
N ASN A 100 -6.37 -24.30 -26.92
CA ASN A 100 -7.60 -23.80 -27.58
C ASN A 100 -8.97 -23.99 -26.90
N HIS A 101 -9.59 -22.90 -26.40
CA HIS A 101 -10.61 -22.12 -27.13
C HIS A 101 -11.40 -21.16 -26.18
N GLN A 102 -11.54 -19.91 -26.64
CA GLN A 102 -12.67 -18.96 -26.47
C GLN A 102 -12.93 -18.18 -25.15
N LYS A 103 -12.45 -16.91 -25.21
CA LYS A 103 -13.10 -15.63 -24.84
C LYS A 103 -13.81 -15.46 -23.49
N ALA A 104 -13.21 -14.63 -22.64
CA ALA A 104 -13.93 -13.54 -21.97
C ALA A 104 -13.01 -12.30 -21.84
N ARG A 105 -13.61 -11.13 -22.02
CA ARG A 105 -13.02 -9.82 -22.29
C ARG A 105 -12.60 -9.14 -20.98
N THR A 106 -11.32 -8.85 -20.80
CA THR A 106 -10.85 -7.90 -19.77
C THR A 106 -10.34 -6.63 -20.45
N GLU A 107 -11.03 -5.54 -20.18
CA GLU A 107 -10.65 -4.20 -20.64
C GLU A 107 -9.41 -3.76 -19.85
N LYS A 108 -8.32 -3.51 -20.58
CA LYS A 108 -7.06 -3.03 -20.04
C LYS A 108 -7.20 -1.54 -19.70
N CYS A 109 -7.20 -1.18 -18.42
CA CYS A 109 -6.90 0.18 -18.02
C CYS A 109 -5.38 0.34 -17.91
N SER A 110 -4.76 0.83 -18.98
CA SER A 110 -3.34 1.17 -19.02
C SER A 110 -3.12 2.53 -18.35
N ILE A 111 -2.80 2.55 -17.06
CA ILE A 111 -2.35 3.78 -16.39
C ILE A 111 -0.81 3.80 -16.45
N PRO A 112 -0.19 4.80 -17.11
CA PRO A 112 1.26 4.92 -17.15
C PRO A 112 1.75 5.50 -15.82
N THR A 113 2.06 4.64 -14.85
CA THR A 113 2.65 5.10 -13.59
C THR A 113 4.15 5.37 -13.78
N LYS A 114 4.50 6.66 -13.89
CA LYS A 114 5.89 7.11 -13.67
C LYS A 114 6.29 6.60 -12.28
N LYS A 115 7.42 5.90 -12.18
CA LYS A 115 7.95 5.30 -10.95
C LYS A 115 7.97 6.31 -9.79
N THR A 116 6.96 6.26 -8.93
CA THR A 116 6.98 6.91 -7.62
C THR A 116 7.63 5.94 -6.64
N TYR A 117 8.79 6.31 -6.11
CA TYR A 117 9.42 5.56 -5.02
C TYR A 117 8.61 5.76 -3.74
N ILE A 118 7.82 4.76 -3.37
CA ILE A 118 7.09 4.71 -2.10
C ILE A 118 8.07 4.18 -1.05
N MET A 119 8.53 5.05 -0.15
CA MET A 119 9.33 4.63 1.01
C MET A 119 8.39 4.22 2.12
N VAL A 120 8.11 2.92 2.24
CA VAL A 120 7.32 2.33 3.33
C VAL A 120 8.22 2.13 4.55
N TYR A 121 7.93 2.80 5.66
CA TYR A 121 8.58 2.51 6.95
C TYR A 121 7.71 1.56 7.74
N TYR A 122 8.29 0.49 8.30
CA TYR A 122 7.60 -0.45 9.18
C TYR A 122 8.12 -0.30 10.60
N GLN A 123 7.22 -0.08 11.57
CA GLN A 123 7.53 -0.28 12.99
C GLN A 123 6.46 -1.21 13.57
N LYS A 124 6.88 -2.34 14.15
CA LYS A 124 5.99 -3.23 14.89
C LYS A 124 5.73 -2.58 16.25
N LEU A 125 4.46 -2.41 16.61
CA LEU A 125 4.05 -1.98 17.95
C LEU A 125 4.18 -3.14 18.94
#